data_AF-A0A2J2HB86-F1
#
_entry.id   AF-A0A2J2HB86-F1
#
_cell.length_a   1.000
_cell.length_b   1.000
_cell.length_c   1.000
_cell.angle_alpha   90.00
_cell.angle_beta   90.00
_cell.angle_gamma   90.00
#
_symmetry.space_group_name_H-M   'P 1'
#
loop_
_entity.id
_entity.type
_entity.pdbx_description
1 polymer ?
#
loop_
_entity_poly.entity_id
_entity_poly.type
_entity_poly.pdbx_seq_one_letter_code
_entity_poly.pdbx_strand_id
1 'polypeptide(L)'
;MIAEIDRCARCGFCEAVCPTYNAVRMRHMGPRGRLQMARIAFDGGAPSRYVVESLATCLRCRACELVCPASIRIVDVIVEARRRLYARA
;
A
#
# COMPACT_ATOMS: atom_id res chain seq x y z
N MET A 1 4.42 7.37 9.86
CA MET A 1 3.88 6.71 8.65
C MET A 1 4.97 6.33 7.65
N ILE A 2 5.82 7.27 7.19
CA ILE A 2 6.94 6.95 6.27
C ILE A 2 7.91 5.91 6.86
N ALA A 3 8.20 5.99 8.17
CA ALA A 3 9.05 5.01 8.86
C ALA A 3 8.53 3.55 8.77
N GLU A 4 7.23 3.32 8.63
CA GLU A 4 6.69 1.96 8.39
C GLU A 4 7.03 1.47 6.98
N ILE A 5 7.04 2.36 5.99
CA ILE A 5 7.39 2.06 4.60
C ILE A 5 8.87 1.71 4.49
N ASP A 6 9.73 2.43 5.20
CA ASP A 6 11.20 2.24 5.18
C ASP A 6 11.64 0.89 5.75
N ARG A 7 10.83 0.27 6.62
CA ARG A 7 11.08 -1.08 7.18
C ARG A 7 10.89 -2.22 6.17
N CYS A 8 10.43 -1.95 4.95
CA CYS A 8 10.18 -2.98 3.96
C CYS A 8 11.46 -3.64 3.44
N ALA A 9 11.69 -4.91 3.83
CA ALA A 9 12.81 -5.72 3.36
C ALA A 9 12.65 -6.27 1.92
N ARG A 10 11.56 -5.93 1.22
CA ARG A 10 11.26 -6.38 -0.16
C ARG A 10 11.21 -7.90 -0.36
N CYS A 11 10.90 -8.68 0.68
CA CYS A 11 10.86 -10.16 0.64
C CYS A 11 9.70 -10.78 -0.15
N GLY A 12 8.59 -10.06 -0.35
CA GLY A 12 7.46 -10.54 -1.17
C GLY A 12 6.39 -11.38 -0.47
N PHE A 13 6.54 -11.75 0.82
CA PHE A 13 5.52 -12.53 1.54
C PHE A 13 4.13 -11.89 1.51
N CYS A 14 4.07 -10.57 1.66
CA CYS A 14 2.81 -9.84 1.59
C CYS A 14 2.14 -9.91 0.20
N GLU A 15 2.92 -9.98 -0.87
CA GLU A 15 2.40 -10.09 -2.25
C GLU A 15 1.71 -11.45 -2.44
N ALA A 16 2.30 -12.53 -1.93
CA ALA A 16 1.79 -13.89 -2.08
C ALA A 16 0.38 -14.09 -1.51
N VAL A 17 0.05 -13.36 -0.43
CA VAL A 17 -1.25 -13.46 0.26
C VAL A 17 -2.24 -12.35 -0.13
N CYS A 18 -1.86 -11.42 -1.00
CA CYS A 18 -2.74 -10.31 -1.34
C CYS A 18 -3.74 -10.71 -2.43
N PRO A 19 -5.07 -10.67 -2.16
CA PRO A 19 -6.07 -11.08 -3.14
C PRO A 19 -6.10 -10.17 -4.37
N THR A 20 -5.96 -8.85 -4.19
CA THR A 20 -5.90 -7.92 -5.33
C THR A 20 -4.70 -8.22 -6.21
N TYR A 21 -3.51 -8.39 -5.63
CA TYR A 21 -2.31 -8.70 -6.41
C TYR A 21 -2.42 -10.03 -7.13
N ASN A 22 -2.97 -11.05 -6.48
CA ASN A 22 -3.16 -12.36 -7.10
C ASN A 22 -4.16 -12.34 -8.26
N ALA A 23 -5.16 -11.47 -8.21
CA ALA A 23 -6.13 -11.29 -9.29
C ALA A 23 -5.56 -10.55 -10.50
N VAL A 24 -4.88 -9.41 -10.30
CA VAL A 24 -4.45 -8.55 -11.41
C VAL A 24 -2.97 -8.69 -11.79
N ARG A 25 -2.13 -9.25 -10.92
CA ARG A 25 -0.68 -9.44 -11.10
C ARG A 25 0.13 -8.18 -11.44
N MET A 26 -0.44 -6.99 -11.19
CA MET A 26 0.24 -5.71 -11.38
C MET A 26 0.99 -5.29 -10.12
N ARG A 27 2.30 -5.01 -10.25
CA ARG A 27 3.19 -4.69 -9.10
C ARG A 27 2.70 -3.54 -8.23
N HIS A 28 2.12 -2.50 -8.82
CA HIS A 28 1.63 -1.33 -8.08
C HIS A 28 0.33 -1.63 -7.30
N MET A 29 -0.40 -2.71 -7.64
CA MET A 29 -1.67 -3.09 -7.01
C MET A 29 -1.51 -4.01 -5.79
N GLY A 30 -0.30 -4.51 -5.54
CA GLY A 30 0.02 -5.32 -4.37
C GLY A 30 0.46 -4.51 -3.16
N PRO A 31 0.61 -5.14 -1.97
CA PRO A 31 0.81 -4.42 -0.71
C PRO A 31 2.08 -3.60 -0.68
N ARG A 32 3.18 -4.10 -1.26
CA ARG A 32 4.44 -3.36 -1.36
C ARG A 32 4.34 -2.21 -2.36
N GLY A 33 3.69 -2.43 -3.50
CA GLY A 33 3.39 -1.36 -4.46
C GLY A 33 2.60 -0.24 -3.80
N ARG A 34 1.58 -0.59 -3.01
CA ARG A 34 0.76 0.34 -2.24
C ARG A 34 1.54 1.10 -1.17
N LEU A 35 2.54 0.51 -0.51
CA LEU A 35 3.42 1.27 0.39
C LEU A 35 4.16 2.39 -0.36
N GLN A 36 4.59 2.15 -1.60
CA GLN A 36 5.24 3.19 -2.41
C GLN A 36 4.24 4.24 -2.90
N MET A 37 3.04 3.82 -3.31
CA MET A 37 1.97 4.76 -3.68
C MET A 37 1.52 5.62 -2.49
N ALA A 38 1.50 5.03 -1.28
CA ALA A 38 1.24 5.75 -0.03
C ALA A 38 2.33 6.78 0.27
N ARG A 39 3.60 6.49 -0.04
CA ARG A 39 4.70 7.45 0.11
C ARG A 39 4.45 8.70 -0.75
N ILE A 40 4.09 8.51 -2.03
CA ILE A 40 3.74 9.61 -2.93
C ILE A 40 2.61 10.48 -2.35
N ALA A 41 1.57 9.84 -1.79
CA ALA A 41 0.48 10.54 -1.12
C ALA A 41 0.93 11.32 0.13
N PHE A 42 1.92 10.81 0.88
CA PHE A 42 2.46 11.48 2.06
C PHE A 42 3.38 12.65 1.73
N ASP A 43 4.18 12.51 0.67
CA ASP A 43 5.11 13.54 0.21
C ASP A 43 4.38 14.71 -0.48
N GLY A 44 3.07 14.58 -0.68
CA GLY A 44 2.19 15.67 -1.05
C GLY A 44 2.17 16.02 -2.54
N GLY A 45 2.77 15.18 -3.39
CA GLY A 45 2.71 15.34 -4.85
C GLY A 45 1.31 15.12 -5.42
N ALA A 46 1.06 15.62 -6.63
CA ALA A 46 -0.17 15.36 -7.37
C ALA A 46 -0.27 13.85 -7.69
N PRO A 47 -1.26 13.12 -7.14
CA PRO A 47 -1.34 11.69 -7.34
C PRO A 47 -1.75 11.39 -8.77
N SER A 48 -0.94 10.61 -9.48
CA SER A 48 -1.36 10.06 -10.77
C SER A 48 -2.55 9.12 -10.58
N ARG A 49 -3.28 8.83 -11.66
CA ARG A 49 -4.36 7.83 -11.66
C ARG A 49 -3.93 6.50 -11.02
N TYR A 50 -2.69 6.07 -11.26
CA TYR A 50 -2.15 4.83 -10.69
C TYR A 50 -2.04 4.85 -9.17
N VAL A 51 -1.68 5.99 -8.57
CA VAL A 51 -1.63 6.15 -7.10
C VAL A 51 -3.03 5.99 -6.51
N VAL A 52 -4.00 6.68 -7.10
CA VAL A 52 -5.39 6.64 -6.66
C VAL A 52 -5.96 5.23 -6.78
N GLU A 53 -5.82 4.60 -7.93
CA GLU A 53 -6.34 3.26 -8.21
C GLU A 53 -5.69 2.19 -7.32
N SER A 54 -4.37 2.24 -7.15
CA SER A 54 -3.63 1.32 -6.29
C SER A 54 -4.16 1.33 -4.86
N LEU A 55 -4.36 2.52 -4.28
CA LEU A 55 -4.79 2.68 -2.89
C LEU A 55 -6.30 2.43 -2.73
N ALA A 56 -7.11 2.82 -3.71
CA ALA A 56 -8.56 2.63 -3.70
C ALA A 56 -8.96 1.15 -3.72
N THR A 57 -8.24 0.32 -4.48
CA THR A 57 -8.52 -1.12 -4.63
C THR A 57 -8.06 -1.98 -3.45
N CYS A 58 -7.49 -1.38 -2.40
CA CYS A 58 -7.12 -2.11 -1.20
C CYS A 58 -8.37 -2.54 -0.42
N LEU A 59 -8.55 -3.85 -0.28
CA LEU A 59 -9.66 -4.45 0.48
C LEU A 59 -9.53 -4.29 2.01
N ARG A 60 -8.35 -3.86 2.51
CA ARG A 60 -8.06 -3.71 3.95
C ARG A 60 -8.22 -5.01 4.76
N CYS A 61 -8.08 -6.17 4.12
CA CYS A 61 -8.24 -7.48 4.77
C CYS A 61 -7.10 -7.88 5.74
N ARG A 62 -6.00 -7.10 5.80
CA ARG A 62 -4.83 -7.31 6.68
C ARG A 62 -4.05 -8.63 6.50
N ALA A 63 -4.36 -9.46 5.50
CA ALA A 63 -3.60 -10.68 5.21
C ALA A 63 -2.09 -10.43 5.04
N CYS A 64 -1.72 -9.29 4.43
CA CYS A 64 -0.33 -8.89 4.24
C CYS A 64 0.44 -8.60 5.54
N GLU A 65 -0.25 -8.18 6.61
CA GLU A 65 0.35 -7.86 7.90
C GLU A 65 0.68 -9.13 8.68
N LEU A 66 -0.19 -10.15 8.59
CA LEU A 66 -0.01 -11.45 9.26
C LEU A 66 1.27 -12.18 8.84
N VAL A 67 1.70 -11.98 7.59
CA VAL A 67 2.89 -12.64 7.02
C VAL A 67 4.10 -11.71 6.91
N CYS A 68 4.01 -10.47 7.37
CA CYS A 68 5.10 -9.52 7.26
C CYS A 68 6.15 -9.81 8.35
N PRO A 69 7.38 -10.25 8.00
CA PRO A 69 8.42 -10.53 8.99
C PRO A 69 8.91 -9.26 9.71
N ALA A 70 8.71 -8.09 9.09
CA ALA A 70 9.02 -6.80 9.67
C ALA A 70 7.84 -6.17 10.43
N SER A 71 6.72 -6.88 10.59
CA SER A 71 5.50 -6.44 11.30
C SER A 71 4.99 -5.06 10.89
N ILE A 72 5.07 -4.74 9.60
CA ILE A 72 4.65 -3.43 9.05
C ILE A 72 3.13 -3.34 9.10
N ARG A 73 2.60 -2.22 9.61
CA ARG A 73 1.16 -1.90 9.60
C ARG A 73 0.73 -1.36 8.23
N ILE A 74 0.81 -2.24 7.23
CA ILE A 74 0.59 -1.90 5.82
C ILE A 74 -0.80 -1.31 5.58
N VAL A 75 -1.84 -1.86 6.19
CA VAL A 75 -3.22 -1.39 6.00
C VAL A 75 -3.41 -0.01 6.61
N ASP A 76 -2.85 0.25 7.78
CA ASP A 76 -2.95 1.57 8.43
C ASP A 76 -2.23 2.64 7.58
N VAL A 77 -1.09 2.29 6.98
CA VAL A 77 -0.40 3.14 5.99
C VAL A 77 -1.28 3.47 4.80
N ILE A 78 -1.96 2.48 4.23
CA ILE A 78 -2.83 2.67 3.07
C ILE A 78 -4.06 3.51 3.43
N VAL A 79 -4.67 3.27 4.59
CA VAL A 79 -5.85 4.00 5.06
C VAL A 79 -5.52 5.48 5.25
N GLU A 80 -4.42 5.80 5.91
CA GLU A 80 -4.00 7.20 6.10
C GLU A 80 -3.62 7.86 4.77
N ALA A 81 -2.96 7.13 3.86
CA ALA A 81 -2.68 7.63 2.52
C ALA A 81 -3.96 7.97 1.74
N ARG A 82 -4.97 7.08 1.77
CA ARG A 82 -6.29 7.37 1.18
C ARG A 82 -6.92 8.60 1.80
N ARG A 83 -6.90 8.74 3.13
CA ARG A 83 -7.45 9.92 3.82
C ARG A 83 -6.83 11.20 3.31
N ARG A 84 -5.51 11.25 3.14
CA ARG A 84 -4.82 12.43 2.59
C ARG A 84 -5.12 12.70 1.13
N LEU A 85 -5.29 11.66 0.32
CA LEU A 85 -5.64 11.80 -1.10
C LEU A 85 -7.04 12.39 -1.27
N TYR A 86 -8.03 11.87 -0.55
CA TYR A 86 -9.42 12.33 -0.68
C TYR A 86 -9.71 13.62 0.07
N ALA A 87 -8.94 13.97 1.10
CA ALA A 87 -9.06 15.29 1.75
C ALA A 87 -8.59 16.46 0.86
N ARG A 88 -7.96 16.18 -0.29
CA ARG A 88 -7.46 17.17 -1.24
C ARG A 88 -8.28 17.25 -2.54
N ALA A 89 -9.27 16.38 -2.69
CA ALA A 89 -10.18 16.35 -3.84
C ALA A 89 -11.42 17.19 -3.53
#